data_AF-Q0JW60-F1
#
_entry.id   AF-Q0JW60-F1
#
_cell.length_a   1.000
_cell.length_b   1.000
_cell.length_c   1.000
_cell.angle_alpha   90.00
_cell.angle_beta   90.00
_cell.angle_gamma   90.00
#
_symmetry.space_group_name_H-M   'P 1'
#
loop_
_entity.id
_entity.type
_entity.pdbx_description
1 polymer ?
#
loop_
_entity_poly.entity_id
_entity_poly.type
_entity_poly.pdbx_seq_one_letter_code
_entity_poly.pdbx_strand_id
1 'polypeptide(L)'
;MTAQTPAEQALARSYTTGDGSVRFDTVALSVDRLPQGHTLLTYQLRVQRQGLPDERWAVTLPWEDKSFTDVFDSPAPDPERLRQLVHLVRALLEEWWDTKGYNRQSAKLGHRLL
;
A
#
# COMPACT_ATOMS: atom_id res chain seq x y z
N MET A 1 21.36 7.24 -4.04
CA MET A 1 19.89 7.18 -3.95
C MET A 1 19.41 6.43 -5.17
N THR A 2 18.99 5.18 -5.02
CA THR A 2 18.35 4.44 -6.12
C THR A 2 17.07 5.18 -6.49
N ALA A 3 16.90 5.53 -7.77
CA ALA A 3 15.69 6.21 -8.21
C ALA A 3 14.49 5.27 -7.99
N GLN A 4 13.45 5.76 -7.31
CA GLN A 4 12.22 4.99 -7.12
C GLN A 4 11.58 4.68 -8.48
N THR A 5 11.08 3.46 -8.66
CA THR A 5 10.39 3.07 -9.90
C THR A 5 9.06 3.85 -10.04
N PRO A 6 8.49 3.97 -11.25
CA PRO A 6 7.17 4.58 -11.42
C PRO A 6 6.08 3.91 -10.58
N ALA A 7 6.17 2.59 -10.36
CA ALA A 7 5.27 1.86 -9.48
C ALA A 7 5.39 2.33 -8.02
N GLU A 8 6.62 2.41 -7.49
CA GLU A 8 6.87 2.91 -6.13
C GLU A 8 6.38 4.35 -5.95
N GLN A 9 6.65 5.22 -6.93
CA GLN A 9 6.20 6.61 -6.89
C GLN A 9 4.67 6.72 -6.90
N ALA A 10 3.98 5.91 -7.71
CA ALA A 10 2.52 5.92 -7.79
C ALA A 10 1.88 5.37 -6.51
N LEU A 11 2.45 4.29 -5.96
CA LEU A 11 2.01 3.65 -4.72
C LEU A 11 2.28 4.50 -3.48
N ALA A 12 3.29 5.39 -3.51
CA ALA A 12 3.61 6.31 -2.42
C ALA A 12 2.70 7.56 -2.37
N ARG A 13 1.71 7.69 -3.26
CA ARG A 13 0.79 8.83 -3.26
C ARG A 13 -0.36 8.62 -2.27
N SER A 14 -0.65 9.66 -1.50
CA SER A 14 -1.85 9.73 -0.68
C SER A 14 -3.12 9.57 -1.49
N TYR A 15 -4.15 9.02 -0.86
CA TYR A 15 -5.48 8.90 -1.45
C TYR A 15 -6.58 8.84 -0.38
N THR A 16 -7.80 9.10 -0.81
CA THR A 16 -9.00 8.93 -0.01
C THR A 16 -9.67 7.61 -0.42
N THR A 17 -10.17 6.86 0.56
CA THR A 17 -10.90 5.61 0.37
C THR A 17 -12.15 5.81 -0.50
N GLY A 18 -12.66 4.72 -1.09
CA GLY A 18 -13.79 4.79 -2.03
C GLY A 18 -15.06 5.41 -1.44
N ASP A 19 -15.26 5.30 -0.13
CA ASP A 19 -16.38 5.88 0.62
C ASP A 19 -16.15 7.33 1.07
N GLY A 20 -14.95 7.89 0.86
CA GLY A 20 -14.60 9.25 1.26
C GLY A 20 -14.32 9.44 2.75
N SER A 21 -14.43 8.41 3.59
CA SER A 21 -14.44 8.55 5.05
C SER A 21 -13.04 8.60 5.67
N VAL A 22 -12.05 8.01 4.98
CA VAL A 22 -10.68 7.86 5.45
C VAL A 22 -9.72 8.38 4.39
N ARG A 23 -8.71 9.13 4.82
CA ARG A 23 -7.58 9.50 3.97
C ARG A 23 -6.32 8.80 4.45
N PHE A 24 -5.66 8.09 3.53
CA PHE A 24 -4.33 7.53 3.74
C PHE A 24 -3.29 8.48 3.15
N ASP A 25 -2.49 9.09 4.02
CA ASP A 25 -1.28 9.79 3.64
C ASP A 25 -0.08 8.86 3.81
N THR A 26 0.56 8.51 2.69
CA THR A 26 1.76 7.68 2.72
C THR A 26 2.95 8.53 3.16
N VAL A 27 3.47 8.24 4.35
CA VAL A 27 4.66 8.89 4.90
C VAL A 27 5.92 8.26 4.31
N ALA A 28 5.93 6.93 4.21
CA ALA A 28 7.00 6.17 3.60
C ALA A 28 6.45 4.88 2.98
N LEU A 29 7.14 4.40 1.95
CA LEU A 29 6.90 3.12 1.30
C LEU A 29 8.25 2.43 1.06
N SER A 30 8.39 1.19 1.54
CA SER A 30 9.43 0.26 1.12
C SER A 30 8.81 -0.83 0.25
N VAL A 31 9.49 -1.18 -0.83
CA VAL A 31 9.08 -2.25 -1.74
C VAL A 31 10.21 -3.26 -1.82
N ASP A 32 10.02 -4.39 -1.13
CA ASP A 32 11.03 -5.43 -1.04
C ASP A 32 10.70 -6.55 -2.04
N ARG A 33 11.62 -6.78 -2.98
CA ARG A 33 11.55 -7.91 -3.92
C ARG A 33 12.11 -9.15 -3.24
N LEU A 34 11.25 -10.11 -2.94
CA LEU A 34 11.65 -11.37 -2.34
C LEU A 34 12.05 -12.39 -3.41
N PRO A 35 12.84 -13.42 -3.04
CA PRO A 35 13.05 -14.58 -3.90
C PRO A 35 11.72 -15.18 -4.36
N GLN A 36 11.73 -15.82 -5.53
CA GLN A 36 10.56 -16.46 -6.16
C GLN A 36 9.51 -15.48 -6.72
N GLY A 37 9.78 -14.17 -6.76
CA GLY A 37 8.91 -13.18 -7.41
C GLY A 37 7.80 -12.63 -6.52
N HIS A 38 7.90 -12.80 -5.20
CA HIS A 38 7.00 -12.15 -4.26
C HIS A 38 7.46 -10.72 -4.00
N THR A 39 6.53 -9.83 -3.72
CA THR A 39 6.83 -8.46 -3.31
C THR A 39 6.24 -8.21 -1.93
N LEU A 40 6.97 -7.52 -1.06
CA LEU A 40 6.41 -6.96 0.17
C LEU A 40 6.31 -5.45 0.04
N LEU A 41 5.12 -4.92 0.30
CA LEU A 41 4.85 -3.48 0.36
C LEU A 41 4.75 -3.07 1.82
N THR A 42 5.75 -2.38 2.35
CA THR A 42 5.74 -1.89 3.72
C THR A 42 5.46 -0.39 3.73
N TYR A 43 4.27 -0.04 4.18
CA TYR A 43 3.78 1.32 4.30
C TYR A 43 3.97 1.86 5.71
N GLN A 44 4.34 3.13 5.80
CA GLN A 44 4.03 3.98 6.94
C GLN A 44 2.94 4.97 6.52
N LEU A 45 1.78 4.88 7.17
CA LEU A 45 0.61 5.67 6.86
C LEU A 45 0.31 6.64 8.00
N ARG A 46 -0.08 7.86 7.63
CA ARG A 46 -0.87 8.75 8.48
C ARG A 46 -2.32 8.63 8.00
N VAL A 47 -3.20 8.22 8.89
CA VAL A 47 -4.62 7.99 8.62
C VAL A 47 -5.41 9.12 9.22
N GLN A 48 -6.16 9.82 8.37
CA GLN A 48 -7.00 10.94 8.78
C GLN A 48 -8.47 10.55 8.64
N ARG A 49 -9.24 10.86 9.68
CA ARG A 49 -10.68 10.59 9.74
C ARG A 49 -11.40 11.81 10.27
N GLN A 50 -12.56 12.10 9.73
CA GLN A 50 -13.33 13.26 10.16
C GLN A 50 -13.70 13.16 11.65
N GLY A 51 -13.34 14.19 12.43
CA GLY A 51 -13.66 14.27 13.85
C GLY A 51 -12.83 13.37 14.77
N LEU A 52 -11.80 12.69 14.27
CA LEU A 52 -10.91 11.85 15.06
C LEU A 52 -9.46 12.32 14.93
N PRO A 53 -8.62 12.16 15.98
CA PRO A 53 -7.19 12.40 15.87
C PRO A 53 -6.55 11.52 14.81
N ASP A 54 -5.56 12.07 14.13
CA ASP A 54 -4.78 11.33 13.14
C ASP A 54 -4.08 10.12 13.79
N GLU A 55 -4.05 9.02 13.06
CA GLU A 55 -3.37 7.81 13.49
C GLU A 55 -2.17 7.52 12.60
N ARG A 56 -1.10 6.98 13.18
CA ARG A 56 0.03 6.48 12.40
C ARG A 56 0.04 4.97 12.44
N TRP A 57 0.31 4.36 11.30
CA TRP A 57 0.29 2.91 11.14
C TRP A 57 1.47 2.46 10.30
N ALA A 58 2.10 1.36 10.71
CA ALA A 58 2.98 0.59 9.84
C ALA A 58 2.21 -0.64 9.36
N VAL A 59 2.20 -0.88 8.04
CA VAL A 59 1.45 -1.97 7.40
C VAL A 59 2.35 -2.69 6.40
N THR A 60 2.43 -4.00 6.47
CA THR A 60 3.14 -4.83 5.49
C THR A 60 2.13 -5.67 4.73
N LEU A 61 2.00 -5.39 3.44
CA LEU A 61 1.14 -6.13 2.51
C LEU A 61 1.99 -7.09 1.67
N PRO A 62 1.82 -8.40 1.81
CA PRO A 62 2.38 -9.35 0.87
C PRO A 62 1.65 -9.27 -0.47
N TRP A 63 2.42 -9.22 -1.55
CA TRP A 63 1.94 -9.26 -2.91
C TRP A 63 2.46 -10.53 -3.59
N GLU A 64 1.53 -11.46 -3.84
CA GLU A 64 1.84 -12.77 -4.40
C GLU A 64 1.56 -12.87 -5.91
N ASP A 65 0.89 -11.87 -6.48
CA ASP A 65 0.56 -11.86 -7.91
C ASP A 65 1.78 -11.49 -8.75
N LYS A 66 2.47 -12.53 -9.22
CA LYS A 66 3.67 -12.42 -10.06
C LYS A 66 3.40 -11.77 -11.40
N SER A 67 2.13 -11.66 -11.84
CA SER A 67 1.80 -11.06 -13.12
C SER A 67 2.20 -9.59 -13.19
N PHE A 68 2.37 -8.88 -12.07
CA PHE A 68 2.77 -7.47 -12.01
C PHE A 68 4.29 -7.24 -11.78
N THR A 69 5.11 -8.29 -11.81
CA THR A 69 6.57 -8.16 -11.63
C THR A 69 7.18 -7.20 -12.66
N ASP A 70 6.68 -7.27 -13.90
CA ASP A 70 7.06 -6.39 -15.00
C ASP A 70 6.79 -4.91 -14.69
N VAL A 71 5.64 -4.60 -14.08
CA VAL A 71 5.24 -3.24 -13.72
C VAL A 71 6.13 -2.69 -12.60
N PHE A 72 6.45 -3.55 -11.66
CA PHE A 72 7.22 -3.25 -10.47
C PHE A 72 8.68 -2.90 -10.76
N ASP A 73 9.29 -3.59 -11.74
CA ASP A 73 10.70 -3.45 -12.07
C ASP A 73 10.96 -2.56 -13.29
N SER A 74 9.93 -2.25 -14.08
CA SER A 74 10.09 -1.42 -15.28
C SER A 74 10.29 0.07 -14.95
N PRO A 75 11.25 0.75 -15.60
CA PRO A 75 11.37 2.21 -15.53
C PRO A 75 10.30 2.95 -16.35
N ALA A 76 9.54 2.24 -17.19
CA ALA A 76 8.46 2.76 -18.02
C ALA A 76 7.37 1.68 -18.19
N PRO A 77 6.62 1.34 -17.13
CA PRO A 77 5.59 0.31 -17.20
C PRO A 77 4.42 0.77 -18.08
N ASP A 78 3.65 -0.20 -18.59
CA ASP A 78 2.38 0.08 -19.25
C ASP A 78 1.47 0.92 -18.31
N PRO A 79 0.98 2.10 -18.73
CA PRO A 79 0.20 2.99 -17.87
C PRO A 79 -1.12 2.40 -17.37
N GLU A 80 -1.74 1.50 -18.13
CA GLU A 80 -2.95 0.80 -17.71
C GLU A 80 -2.62 -0.23 -16.64
N ARG A 81 -1.56 -1.02 -16.84
CA ARG A 81 -1.11 -1.99 -15.83
C ARG A 81 -0.67 -1.30 -14.54
N LEU A 82 0.00 -0.16 -14.63
CA LEU A 82 0.35 0.64 -13.45
C LEU A 82 -0.89 1.12 -12.69
N ARG A 83 -1.92 1.60 -13.41
CA ARG A 83 -3.19 2.02 -12.78
C ARG A 83 -3.90 0.85 -12.11
N GLN A 84 -3.91 -0.33 -12.75
CA GLN A 84 -4.48 -1.54 -12.18
C GLN A 84 -3.74 -1.96 -10.90
N LEU A 85 -2.41 -1.97 -10.91
CA LEU A 85 -1.60 -2.25 -9.72
C LEU A 85 -1.95 -1.31 -8.57
N VAL A 86 -1.99 -0.01 -8.83
CA VAL A 86 -2.34 1.00 -7.81
C VAL A 86 -3.74 0.76 -7.27
N HIS A 87 -4.71 0.47 -8.13
CA HIS A 87 -6.08 0.20 -7.71
C HIS A 87 -6.16 -1.05 -6.81
N LEU A 88 -5.51 -2.14 -7.19
CA LEU A 88 -5.49 -3.39 -6.43
C LEU A 88 -4.82 -3.21 -5.07
N VAL A 89 -3.66 -2.56 -5.00
CA VAL A 89 -2.97 -2.30 -3.73
C VAL A 89 -3.81 -1.41 -2.81
N ARG A 90 -4.48 -0.40 -3.36
CA ARG A 90 -5.37 0.47 -2.58
C ARG A 90 -6.57 -0.29 -2.03
N ALA A 91 -7.17 -1.17 -2.82
CA ALA A 91 -8.25 -2.05 -2.37
C ALA A 91 -7.80 -2.95 -1.21
N LEU A 92 -6.57 -3.52 -1.28
CA LEU A 92 -6.01 -4.32 -0.19
C LEU A 92 -5.76 -3.50 1.09
N LEU A 93 -5.30 -2.25 0.96
CA LEU A 93 -5.15 -1.35 2.12
C LEU A 93 -6.49 -0.97 2.73
N GLU A 94 -7.51 -0.71 1.92
CA GLU A 94 -8.87 -0.43 2.37
C GLU A 94 -9.47 -1.65 3.10
N GLU A 95 -9.39 -2.84 2.50
CA GLU A 95 -9.84 -4.09 3.12
C GLU A 95 -9.11 -4.35 4.45
N TRP A 96 -7.79 -4.16 4.48
CA TRP A 96 -7.02 -4.28 5.71
C TRP A 96 -7.54 -3.31 6.78
N TRP A 97 -7.75 -2.05 6.43
CA TRP A 97 -8.19 -1.02 7.37
C TRP A 97 -9.55 -1.34 7.99
N ASP A 98 -10.48 -1.84 7.18
CA ASP A 98 -11.82 -2.21 7.62
C ASP A 98 -11.78 -3.45 8.52
N THR A 99 -10.91 -4.40 8.21
CA THR A 99 -10.90 -5.71 8.88
C THR A 99 -9.93 -5.82 10.06
N LYS A 100 -8.94 -4.93 10.20
CA LYS A 100 -7.89 -5.02 11.24
C LYS A 100 -8.40 -5.12 12.68
N GLY A 101 -9.62 -4.67 12.97
CA GLY A 101 -10.22 -4.68 14.32
C GLY A 101 -10.83 -6.02 14.74
N TYR A 102 -11.13 -6.91 13.79
CA TYR A 102 -11.85 -8.17 14.06
C TYR A 102 -11.33 -9.38 13.26
N ASN A 103 -10.51 -9.17 12.23
CA ASN A 103 -9.81 -10.24 11.52
C ASN A 103 -8.38 -10.39 12.04
N ARG A 104 -8.06 -11.56 12.59
CA ARG A 104 -6.74 -11.89 13.14
C ARG A 104 -5.61 -11.86 12.10
N GLN A 105 -5.89 -12.18 10.84
CA GLN A 105 -4.87 -12.12 9.78
C GLN A 105 -4.56 -10.66 9.44
N SER A 106 -5.57 -9.84 9.19
CA SER A 106 -5.41 -8.40 8.93
C SER A 106 -4.74 -7.67 10.10
N ALA A 107 -5.09 -8.03 11.34
CA ALA A 107 -4.46 -7.46 12.53
C ALA A 107 -2.94 -7.73 12.59
N LYS A 108 -2.45 -8.83 12.01
CA LYS A 108 -1.00 -9.12 11.96
C LYS A 108 -0.27 -8.33 10.88
N LEU A 109 -0.98 -7.80 9.88
CA LEU A 109 -0.37 -7.07 8.78
C LEU A 109 0.02 -5.64 9.18
N GLY A 110 -0.56 -5.08 10.25
CA GLY A 110 -0.21 -3.73 10.65
C GLY A 110 -0.32 -3.46 12.14
N HIS A 111 0.42 -2.47 12.59
CA HIS A 111 0.40 -2.01 13.97
C HIS A 111 0.40 -0.48 14.02
N ARG A 112 -0.21 0.05 15.09
CA ARG A 112 -0.26 1.49 15.31
C ARG A 112 1.11 1.97 15.80
N LEU A 113 1.58 3.06 15.20
CA LEU A 113 2.78 3.77 15.63
C LEU A 113 2.40 4.84 16.65
N LEU A 114 3.29 5.07 17.61
CA LEU A 114 3.15 6.10 18.65
C LEU A 114 3.34 7.51 18.08
#